data_AF-A0A257VNM5-F1
#
_entry.id   AF-A0A257VNM5-F1
#
_cell.length_a   1.000
_cell.length_b   1.000
_cell.length_c   1.000
_cell.angle_alpha   90.00
_cell.angle_beta   90.00
_cell.angle_gamma   90.00
#
_symmetry.space_group_name_H-M   'P 1'
#
loop_
_entity.id
_entity.type
_entity.pdbx_description
1 polymer ?
#
loop_
_entity_poly.entity_id
_entity_poly.type
_entity_poly.pdbx_seq_one_letter_code
_entity_poly.pdbx_strand_id
1 'polypeptide(L)'
;MRLLGLLLMAELAFAEKKPKLPVAMERIIQSEPVTARAHLGMRVVEIQTGKVLYERNPQSWFVPASNTKLYSTALALTKLGAGHRFETQVVADGKDIRLVGGADPTLSGRKYPYERDSEWSDGAAAMETLADALVAKGLKVVEGSVIGDDTRYVWDPVPPGWGADDGLYEYGAPVSALVLNDNAVRLKIRPGAKPGEPAELAVNPAFEYFAI
;
A
#
# COMPACT_ATOMS: atom_id res chain seq x y z
N MET A 1 -34.18 31.03 72.12
CA MET A 1 -32.83 30.78 72.67
C MET A 1 -32.27 29.55 71.97
N ARG A 2 -31.00 29.60 71.54
CA ARG A 2 -30.19 28.63 70.74
C ARG A 2 -30.40 27.16 71.17
N LEU A 3 -30.16 26.08 70.40
CA LEU A 3 -29.16 25.70 69.38
C LEU A 3 -29.81 24.67 68.40
N LEU A 4 -29.61 24.75 67.08
CA LEU A 4 -28.52 24.13 66.29
C LEU A 4 -28.38 22.60 66.41
N GLY A 5 -28.63 21.91 65.29
CA GLY A 5 -28.24 20.51 65.03
C GLY A 5 -28.23 20.26 63.53
N LEU A 6 -27.07 20.49 62.91
CA LEU A 6 -26.79 20.35 61.48
C LEU A 6 -27.15 18.94 60.95
N LEU A 7 -27.95 18.89 59.88
CA LEU A 7 -27.99 17.75 58.97
C LEU A 7 -26.67 17.69 58.20
N LEU A 8 -25.86 16.66 58.42
CA LEU A 8 -24.74 16.34 57.55
C LEU A 8 -25.28 15.40 56.45
N MET A 9 -25.72 15.97 55.32
CA MET A 9 -25.94 15.19 54.11
C MET A 9 -24.59 14.82 53.52
N ALA A 10 -24.19 13.56 53.67
CA ALA A 10 -23.05 13.02 52.96
C ALA A 10 -23.45 12.83 51.48
N GLU A 11 -23.06 13.79 50.63
CA GLU A 11 -22.99 13.56 49.19
C GLU A 11 -21.88 12.52 48.93
N LEU A 12 -22.28 11.26 48.85
CA LEU A 12 -21.46 10.21 48.25
C LEU A 12 -21.37 10.49 46.76
N ALA A 13 -20.37 11.28 46.36
CA ALA A 13 -19.91 11.33 44.99
C ALA A 13 -19.37 9.94 44.62
N PHE A 14 -20.23 9.10 44.04
CA PHE A 14 -19.79 7.88 43.36
C PHE A 14 -19.00 8.29 42.12
N ALA A 15 -17.68 8.40 42.27
CA ALA A 15 -16.79 8.43 41.11
C ALA A 15 -17.00 7.10 40.35
N GLU A 16 -17.62 7.16 39.17
CA GLU A 16 -17.75 5.99 38.30
C GLU A 16 -16.35 5.44 38.02
N LYS A 17 -16.03 4.28 38.62
CA LYS A 17 -14.82 3.54 38.27
C LYS A 17 -14.96 3.14 36.81
N LYS A 18 -14.01 3.59 35.98
CA LYS A 18 -13.92 3.17 34.57
C LYS A 18 -14.03 1.64 34.50
N PRO A 19 -14.89 1.10 33.61
CA PRO A 19 -15.06 -0.33 33.48
C PRO A 19 -13.73 -1.00 33.13
N LYS A 20 -13.50 -2.22 33.60
CA LYS A 20 -12.37 -3.05 33.16
C LYS A 20 -12.46 -3.23 31.64
N LEU A 21 -11.30 -3.31 30.97
CA LEU A 21 -11.21 -3.35 29.51
C LEU A 21 -12.19 -4.35 28.84
N PRO A 22 -12.32 -5.62 29.28
CA PRO A 22 -13.28 -6.54 28.67
C PRO A 22 -14.73 -6.04 28.70
N VAL A 23 -15.16 -5.46 29.82
CA VAL A 23 -16.51 -4.90 29.98
C VAL A 23 -16.71 -3.68 29.09
N ALA A 24 -15.69 -2.82 28.97
CA ALA A 24 -15.75 -1.66 28.09
C ALA A 24 -15.88 -2.08 26.62
N MET A 25 -15.11 -3.08 26.18
CA MET A 25 -15.14 -3.58 24.82
C MET A 25 -16.49 -4.22 24.47
N GLU A 26 -17.01 -5.10 25.33
CA GLU A 26 -18.32 -5.72 25.10
C GLU A 26 -19.45 -4.69 25.05
N ARG A 27 -19.41 -3.65 25.90
CA ARG A 27 -20.39 -2.56 25.84
C ARG A 27 -20.36 -1.81 24.51
N ILE A 28 -19.17 -1.46 24.01
CA ILE A 28 -19.02 -0.76 22.72
C ILE A 28 -19.52 -1.64 21.58
N ILE A 29 -19.16 -2.93 21.60
CA ILE A 29 -19.63 -3.87 20.60
C ILE A 29 -21.15 -3.89 20.63
N GLN A 30 -21.77 -4.11 21.79
CA GLN A 30 -23.22 -4.24 21.92
C GLN A 30 -23.98 -2.94 21.62
N SER A 31 -23.36 -1.77 21.77
CA SER A 31 -24.01 -0.48 21.47
C SER A 31 -24.11 -0.18 19.97
N GLU A 32 -23.32 -0.86 19.14
CA GLU A 32 -23.23 -0.58 17.70
C GLU A 32 -24.12 -1.54 16.89
N PRO A 33 -25.20 -1.08 16.22
CA PRO A 33 -26.11 -1.96 15.49
C PRO A 33 -25.43 -2.81 14.41
N VAL A 34 -24.34 -2.31 13.82
CA VAL A 34 -23.59 -3.02 12.77
C VAL A 34 -22.91 -4.28 13.29
N THR A 35 -22.52 -4.32 14.57
CA THR A 35 -21.79 -5.47 15.14
C THR A 35 -22.71 -6.65 15.42
N ALA A 36 -24.02 -6.40 15.60
CA ALA A 36 -25.00 -7.44 15.93
C ALA A 36 -25.13 -8.52 14.85
N ARG A 37 -24.74 -8.21 13.61
CA ARG A 37 -24.72 -9.14 12.47
C ARG A 37 -23.31 -9.46 11.97
N ALA A 38 -22.28 -8.86 12.56
CA ALA A 38 -20.91 -9.03 12.11
C ALA A 38 -20.24 -10.26 12.76
N HIS A 39 -19.42 -10.96 11.98
CA HIS A 39 -18.49 -11.95 12.54
C HIS A 39 -17.22 -11.22 13.01
N LEU A 40 -17.07 -11.04 14.32
CA LEU A 40 -15.99 -10.25 14.91
C LEU A 40 -14.94 -11.14 15.58
N GLY A 41 -13.67 -10.93 15.23
CA GLY A 41 -12.51 -11.51 15.89
C GLY A 41 -11.67 -10.41 16.52
N MET A 42 -11.31 -10.56 17.79
CA MET A 42 -10.49 -9.58 18.51
C MET A 42 -9.52 -10.30 19.43
N ARG A 43 -8.29 -9.82 19.51
CA ARG A 43 -7.30 -10.27 20.48
C ARG A 43 -6.45 -9.10 20.90
N VAL A 44 -6.46 -8.79 22.20
CA VAL A 44 -5.70 -7.70 22.80
C VAL A 44 -4.72 -8.31 23.78
N VAL A 45 -3.44 -8.02 23.59
CA VAL A 45 -2.35 -8.58 24.37
C VAL A 45 -1.46 -7.47 24.93
N GLU A 46 -0.97 -7.66 26.14
CA GLU A 46 0.13 -6.88 26.70
C GLU A 46 1.44 -7.30 26.04
N ILE A 47 2.14 -6.36 25.39
CA ILE A 47 3.32 -6.67 24.57
C ILE A 47 4.46 -7.25 25.42
N GLN A 48 4.69 -6.70 26.61
CA GLN A 48 5.82 -7.06 27.47
C GLN A 48 5.70 -8.48 28.04
N THR A 49 4.49 -8.91 28.38
CA THR A 49 4.25 -10.17 29.10
C THR A 49 3.56 -11.23 28.23
N GLY A 50 3.00 -10.84 27.09
CA GLY A 50 2.14 -11.70 26.27
C GLY A 50 0.76 -11.97 26.89
N LYS A 51 0.43 -11.34 28.03
CA LYS A 51 -0.83 -11.56 28.72
C LYS A 51 -2.00 -11.13 27.85
N VAL A 52 -2.94 -12.03 27.61
CA VAL A 52 -4.21 -11.71 26.94
C VAL A 52 -5.05 -10.85 27.89
N LEU A 53 -5.41 -9.65 27.42
CA LEU A 53 -6.22 -8.68 28.15
C LEU A 53 -7.70 -8.76 27.75
N TYR A 54 -7.97 -9.17 26.51
CA TYR A 54 -9.29 -9.42 25.97
C TYR A 54 -9.18 -10.30 24.72
N GLU A 55 -10.15 -11.17 24.50
CA GLU A 55 -10.27 -11.95 23.28
C GLU A 55 -11.74 -12.23 22.95
N ARG A 56 -12.03 -12.32 21.65
CA ARG A 56 -13.32 -12.73 21.10
C ARG A 56 -13.09 -13.54 19.83
N ASN A 57 -13.69 -14.71 19.77
CA ASN A 57 -13.54 -15.67 18.65
C ASN A 57 -12.06 -15.94 18.27
N PRO A 58 -11.17 -16.24 19.22
CA PRO A 58 -9.73 -16.31 18.97
C PRO A 58 -9.29 -17.47 18.06
N GLN A 59 -10.17 -18.45 17.82
CA GLN A 59 -9.90 -19.62 16.97
C GLN A 59 -10.69 -19.60 15.66
N SER A 60 -11.44 -18.53 15.38
CA SER A 60 -12.19 -18.39 14.14
C SER A 60 -11.29 -17.93 12.99
N TRP A 61 -11.64 -18.34 11.77
CA TRP A 61 -11.00 -17.86 10.54
C TRP A 61 -11.65 -16.58 10.04
N PHE A 62 -10.85 -15.66 9.52
CA PHE A 62 -11.29 -14.38 8.98
C PHE A 62 -10.57 -14.08 7.67
N VAL A 63 -11.21 -13.31 6.79
CA VAL A 63 -10.51 -12.67 5.67
C VAL A 63 -9.78 -11.45 6.21
N PRO A 64 -8.44 -11.44 6.23
CA PRO A 64 -7.66 -10.37 6.87
C PRO A 64 -7.62 -9.07 6.06
N ALA A 65 -8.06 -9.08 4.81
CA ALA A 65 -7.87 -7.98 3.86
C ALA A 65 -6.40 -7.51 3.84
N SER A 66 -6.15 -6.20 3.84
CA SER A 66 -4.77 -5.67 3.86
C SER A 66 -3.98 -5.97 5.14
N ASN A 67 -4.58 -6.54 6.20
CA ASN A 67 -3.81 -7.02 7.35
C ASN A 67 -2.88 -8.20 6.97
N THR A 68 -3.13 -8.88 5.85
CA THR A 68 -2.18 -9.85 5.26
C THR A 68 -0.77 -9.26 5.11
N LYS A 69 -0.67 -7.95 4.85
CA LYS A 69 0.61 -7.26 4.64
C LYS A 69 1.53 -7.34 5.87
N LEU A 70 1.00 -7.58 7.08
CA LEU A 70 1.82 -7.81 8.27
C LEU A 70 2.71 -9.06 8.09
N TYR A 71 2.17 -10.14 7.52
CA TYR A 71 2.92 -11.37 7.29
C TYR A 71 3.94 -11.23 6.16
N SER A 72 3.54 -10.65 5.02
CA SER A 72 4.46 -10.47 3.89
C SER A 72 5.60 -9.51 4.24
N THR A 73 5.32 -8.44 5.00
CA THR A 73 6.34 -7.50 5.46
C THR A 73 7.31 -8.18 6.43
N ALA A 74 6.80 -8.94 7.41
CA ALA A 74 7.65 -9.70 8.34
C ALA A 74 8.53 -10.72 7.61
N LEU A 75 7.97 -11.43 6.63
CA LEU A 75 8.70 -12.37 5.79
C LEU A 75 9.82 -11.66 4.99
N ALA A 76 9.49 -10.55 4.32
CA ALA A 76 10.45 -9.77 3.55
C ALA A 76 11.60 -9.26 4.43
N LEU A 77 11.29 -8.67 5.59
CA LEU A 77 12.30 -8.18 6.53
C LEU A 77 13.18 -9.31 7.07
N THR A 78 12.60 -10.50 7.34
CA THR A 78 13.35 -11.65 7.85
C THR A 78 14.23 -12.30 6.78
N LYS A 79 13.77 -12.36 5.54
CA LYS A 79 14.47 -13.05 4.43
C LYS A 79 15.46 -12.16 3.70
N LEU A 80 15.09 -10.90 3.46
CA LEU A 80 15.90 -9.95 2.69
C LEU A 80 16.73 -9.02 3.60
N GLY A 81 16.22 -8.72 4.80
CA GLY A 81 16.79 -7.74 5.69
C GLY A 81 16.34 -6.31 5.38
N ALA A 82 16.36 -5.43 6.38
CA ALA A 82 15.96 -4.02 6.23
C ALA A 82 16.91 -3.22 5.31
N GLY A 83 18.14 -3.70 5.11
CA GLY A 83 19.13 -3.10 4.23
C GLY A 83 19.05 -3.56 2.78
N HIS A 84 18.14 -4.46 2.42
CA HIS A 84 18.04 -4.98 1.06
C HIS A 84 17.82 -3.87 0.03
N ARG A 85 18.38 -4.04 -1.16
CA ARG A 85 18.17 -3.19 -2.32
C ARG A 85 17.85 -4.08 -3.50
N PHE A 86 16.79 -3.73 -4.22
CA PHE A 86 16.49 -4.33 -5.50
C PHE A 86 17.41 -3.71 -6.56
N GLU A 87 17.80 -4.50 -7.55
CA GLU A 87 18.74 -4.07 -8.60
C GLU A 87 18.14 -4.28 -9.98
N THR A 88 17.80 -3.18 -10.65
CA THR A 88 17.48 -3.21 -12.08
C THR A 88 18.74 -2.86 -12.87
N GLN A 89 19.10 -3.68 -13.85
CA GLN A 89 20.37 -3.56 -14.56
C GLN A 89 20.14 -3.38 -16.05
N VAL A 90 21.02 -2.62 -16.70
CA VAL A 90 21.14 -2.64 -18.17
C VAL A 90 22.43 -3.35 -18.54
N VAL A 91 22.32 -4.42 -19.31
CA VAL A 91 23.46 -5.24 -19.75
C VAL A 91 23.54 -5.26 -21.27
N ALA A 92 24.76 -5.39 -21.80
CA ALA A 92 24.96 -5.62 -23.23
C ALA A 92 24.67 -7.08 -23.58
N ASP A 93 23.97 -7.31 -24.69
CA ASP A 93 23.58 -8.63 -25.21
C ASP A 93 23.90 -8.68 -26.72
N GLY A 94 25.20 -8.83 -27.05
CA GLY A 94 25.67 -8.72 -28.42
C GLY A 94 25.48 -7.32 -28.99
N LYS A 95 24.60 -7.18 -29.99
CA LYS A 95 24.20 -5.88 -30.56
C LYS A 95 23.02 -5.24 -29.83
N ASP A 96 22.34 -6.03 -29.01
CA ASP A 96 21.19 -5.62 -28.23
C ASP A 96 21.64 -5.08 -26.86
N ILE A 97 20.73 -4.40 -26.19
CA ILE A 97 20.81 -4.15 -24.74
C ILE A 97 19.61 -4.76 -24.06
N ARG A 98 19.82 -5.21 -22.82
CA ARG A 98 18.77 -5.84 -22.01
C ARG A 98 18.61 -5.10 -20.70
N LEU A 99 17.39 -4.65 -20.43
CA LEU A 99 16.95 -4.12 -19.15
C LEU A 99 16.45 -5.30 -18.30
N VAL A 100 17.29 -5.75 -17.37
CA VAL A 100 17.03 -6.90 -16.51
C VAL A 100 16.31 -6.44 -15.24
N GLY A 101 15.07 -6.91 -15.07
CA GLY A 101 14.20 -6.62 -13.94
C GLY A 101 14.69 -7.22 -12.63
N GLY A 102 14.95 -6.37 -11.65
CA GLY A 102 15.36 -6.74 -10.30
C GLY A 102 14.23 -7.06 -9.34
N ALA A 103 12.98 -7.01 -9.79
CA ALA A 103 11.79 -6.83 -8.97
C ALA A 103 11.82 -5.54 -8.13
N ASP A 104 12.40 -4.47 -8.69
CA ASP A 104 12.47 -3.16 -8.05
C ASP A 104 11.10 -2.47 -8.07
N PRO A 105 10.44 -2.27 -6.91
CA PRO A 105 9.16 -1.58 -6.85
C PRO A 105 9.31 -0.05 -6.92
N THR A 106 10.53 0.47 -7.08
CA THR A 106 10.84 1.90 -6.97
C THR A 106 11.18 2.56 -8.30
N LEU A 107 11.20 1.81 -9.42
CA LEU A 107 11.36 2.35 -10.77
C LEU A 107 10.08 3.09 -11.22
N SER A 108 9.82 4.25 -10.61
CA SER A 108 8.56 4.98 -10.71
C SER A 108 8.76 6.47 -10.46
N GLY A 109 7.71 7.27 -10.72
CA GLY A 109 7.67 8.68 -10.32
C GLY A 109 7.34 8.91 -8.85
N ARG A 110 7.28 7.88 -8.01
CA ARG A 110 6.97 8.04 -6.58
C ARG A 110 8.16 8.62 -5.80
N LYS A 111 7.82 9.39 -4.77
CA LYS A 111 8.78 9.82 -3.77
C LYS A 111 9.09 8.66 -2.80
N TYR A 112 10.38 8.48 -2.51
CA TYR A 112 10.86 7.55 -1.49
C TYR A 112 11.76 8.27 -0.46
N PRO A 113 11.60 8.06 0.87
CA PRO A 113 10.59 7.22 1.53
C PRO A 113 9.15 7.59 1.18
N TYR A 114 8.27 6.60 1.13
CA TYR A 114 6.90 6.76 0.64
C TYR A 114 6.11 7.78 1.47
N GLU A 115 5.50 8.73 0.78
CA GLU A 115 4.61 9.73 1.34
C GLU A 115 3.27 9.66 0.59
N ARG A 116 2.18 9.44 1.32
CA ARG A 116 0.85 9.22 0.70
C ARG A 116 0.41 10.37 -0.20
N ASP A 117 0.59 11.60 0.28
CA ASP A 117 0.08 12.81 -0.36
C ASP A 117 1.17 13.57 -1.13
N SER A 118 2.33 12.94 -1.37
CA SER A 118 3.38 13.58 -2.16
C SER A 118 2.95 13.69 -3.62
N GLU A 119 3.27 14.82 -4.23
CA GLU A 119 3.24 14.92 -5.69
C GLU A 119 4.22 13.89 -6.27
N TRP A 120 3.77 13.16 -7.27
CA TRP A 120 4.66 12.28 -8.00
C TRP A 120 5.38 13.09 -9.07
N SER A 121 6.63 12.74 -9.31
CA SER A 121 7.34 13.19 -10.49
C SER A 121 6.81 12.48 -11.74
N ASP A 122 7.44 12.79 -12.86
CA ASP A 122 7.21 12.06 -14.09
C ASP A 122 7.55 10.57 -13.90
N GLY A 123 6.61 9.68 -14.23
CA GLY A 123 6.80 8.24 -14.13
C GLY A 123 7.88 7.67 -15.07
N ALA A 124 8.31 8.44 -16.09
CA ALA A 124 9.43 8.09 -16.94
C ALA A 124 10.81 8.44 -16.35
N ALA A 125 10.88 9.30 -15.31
CA ALA A 125 12.14 9.87 -14.83
C ALA A 125 13.18 8.82 -14.38
N ALA A 126 12.72 7.71 -13.81
CA ALA A 126 13.59 6.61 -13.42
C ALA A 126 14.26 5.93 -14.64
N MET A 127 13.55 5.86 -15.77
CA MET A 127 14.10 5.33 -17.01
C MET A 127 15.06 6.33 -17.67
N GLU A 128 14.74 7.62 -17.64
CA GLU A 128 15.65 8.68 -18.10
C GLU A 128 16.99 8.65 -17.34
N THR A 129 16.95 8.42 -16.03
CA THR A 129 18.16 8.27 -15.21
C THR A 129 19.02 7.08 -15.66
N LEU A 130 18.40 5.95 -16.03
CA LEU A 130 19.11 4.79 -16.57
C LEU A 130 19.71 5.10 -17.95
N ALA A 131 18.95 5.79 -18.83
CA ALA A 131 19.42 6.21 -20.14
C ALA A 131 20.62 7.17 -20.05
N ASP A 132 20.53 8.19 -19.19
CA ASP A 132 21.61 9.14 -18.92
C ASP A 132 22.89 8.44 -18.44
N ALA A 133 22.75 7.42 -17.58
CA ALA A 133 23.88 6.63 -17.11
C ALA A 133 24.57 5.84 -18.25
N LEU A 134 23.82 5.38 -19.25
CA LEU A 134 24.38 4.71 -20.43
C LEU A 134 25.09 5.71 -21.35
N VAL A 135 24.49 6.89 -21.58
CA VAL A 135 25.10 7.97 -22.36
C VAL A 135 26.40 8.44 -21.71
N ALA A 136 26.42 8.61 -20.39
CA ALA A 136 27.62 8.96 -19.62
C ALA A 136 28.73 7.90 -19.73
N LYS A 137 28.37 6.63 -19.93
CA LYS A 137 29.30 5.53 -20.23
C LYS A 137 29.76 5.50 -21.70
N GLY A 138 29.29 6.42 -22.53
CA GLY A 138 29.69 6.57 -23.93
C GLY A 138 28.81 5.84 -24.93
N LEU A 139 27.67 5.25 -24.50
CA LEU A 139 26.72 4.66 -25.42
C LEU A 139 26.06 5.78 -26.26
N LYS A 140 26.18 5.68 -27.59
CA LYS A 140 25.60 6.64 -28.54
C LYS A 140 24.52 6.02 -29.43
N VAL A 141 24.68 4.74 -29.74
CA VAL A 141 23.82 3.98 -30.65
C VAL A 141 23.71 2.56 -30.12
N VAL A 142 22.50 2.02 -30.08
CA VAL A 142 22.24 0.58 -29.94
C VAL A 142 22.00 0.05 -31.36
N GLU A 143 22.88 -0.80 -31.87
CA GLU A 143 22.76 -1.35 -33.24
C GLU A 143 21.64 -2.39 -33.38
N GLY A 144 21.26 -3.02 -32.27
CA GLY A 144 20.21 -4.02 -32.19
C GLY A 144 18.97 -3.52 -31.45
N SER A 145 18.39 -4.41 -30.65
CA SER A 145 17.13 -4.22 -29.90
C SER A 145 17.36 -3.71 -28.48
N VAL A 146 16.34 -3.06 -27.93
CA VAL A 146 16.21 -2.80 -26.49
C VAL A 146 15.22 -3.81 -25.93
N ILE A 147 15.70 -4.71 -25.07
CA ILE A 147 14.94 -5.86 -24.58
C ILE A 147 14.61 -5.67 -23.11
N GLY A 148 13.33 -5.73 -22.73
CA GLY A 148 12.92 -5.88 -21.32
C GLY A 148 12.98 -7.35 -20.93
N ASP A 149 13.65 -7.66 -19.81
CA ASP A 149 13.73 -9.01 -19.26
C ASP A 149 13.11 -9.04 -17.86
N ASP A 150 11.92 -9.65 -17.78
CA ASP A 150 11.18 -9.90 -16.54
C ASP A 150 11.18 -11.37 -16.11
N THR A 151 12.04 -12.20 -16.69
CA THR A 151 12.04 -13.66 -16.52
C THR A 151 12.44 -14.14 -15.12
N ARG A 152 12.82 -13.22 -14.23
CA ARG A 152 13.09 -13.49 -12.82
C ARG A 152 11.85 -14.05 -12.10
N TYR A 153 10.65 -13.70 -12.54
CA TYR A 153 9.40 -14.25 -12.06
C TYR A 153 8.78 -15.23 -13.06
N VAL A 154 8.00 -16.18 -12.56
CA VAL A 154 7.13 -16.99 -13.42
C VAL A 154 6.03 -16.10 -14.00
N TRP A 155 5.57 -16.42 -15.20
CA TRP A 155 4.46 -15.70 -15.83
C TRP A 155 3.13 -16.07 -15.16
N ASP A 156 2.80 -15.36 -14.10
CA ASP A 156 1.51 -15.38 -13.40
C ASP A 156 1.23 -14.00 -12.79
N PRO A 157 0.93 -12.99 -13.63
CA PRO A 157 0.97 -11.59 -13.20
C PRO A 157 -0.29 -11.16 -12.44
N VAL A 158 -1.34 -11.98 -12.38
CA VAL A 158 -2.59 -11.70 -11.67
C VAL A 158 -2.78 -12.75 -10.57
N PRO A 159 -2.75 -12.34 -9.28
CA PRO A 159 -2.87 -13.30 -8.19
C PRO A 159 -4.28 -13.92 -8.12
N PRO A 160 -4.40 -15.14 -7.57
CA PRO A 160 -5.70 -15.79 -7.42
C PRO A 160 -6.62 -15.00 -6.48
N GLY A 161 -7.91 -15.00 -6.80
CA GLY A 161 -8.96 -14.38 -5.99
C GLY A 161 -9.33 -12.94 -6.39
N TRP A 162 -8.69 -12.38 -7.42
CA TRP A 162 -9.07 -11.09 -8.00
C TRP A 162 -10.25 -11.22 -8.96
N GLY A 163 -11.13 -10.21 -8.93
CA GLY A 163 -12.19 -9.99 -9.91
C GLY A 163 -11.63 -9.49 -11.24
N ALA A 164 -12.42 -9.62 -12.30
CA ALA A 164 -12.03 -9.15 -13.63
C ALA A 164 -11.88 -7.62 -13.71
N ASP A 165 -12.60 -6.90 -12.84
CA ASP A 165 -12.62 -5.45 -12.73
C ASP A 165 -11.50 -4.88 -11.85
N ASP A 166 -10.88 -5.69 -10.99
CA ASP A 166 -9.77 -5.24 -10.12
C ASP A 166 -8.62 -4.64 -10.95
N GLY A 167 -8.32 -5.24 -12.11
CA GLY A 167 -7.26 -4.80 -13.01
C GLY A 167 -7.45 -3.39 -13.63
N LEU A 168 -8.61 -2.77 -13.44
CA LEU A 168 -8.85 -1.38 -13.85
C LEU A 168 -8.26 -0.36 -12.87
N TYR A 169 -7.89 -0.79 -11.66
CA TYR A 169 -7.41 0.07 -10.58
C TYR A 169 -5.94 -0.19 -10.24
N GLU A 170 -5.27 0.81 -9.65
CA GLU A 170 -3.84 0.68 -9.31
C GLU A 170 -3.52 -0.44 -8.32
N TYR A 171 -4.43 -0.76 -7.39
CA TYR A 171 -4.24 -1.87 -6.46
C TYR A 171 -4.32 -3.23 -7.18
N GLY A 172 -4.85 -3.20 -8.40
CA GLY A 172 -5.06 -4.29 -9.34
C GLY A 172 -3.95 -4.42 -10.39
N ALA A 173 -2.83 -3.71 -10.26
CA ALA A 173 -1.81 -3.71 -11.28
C ALA A 173 -1.13 -5.10 -11.41
N PRO A 174 -0.86 -5.59 -12.63
CA PRO A 174 -0.19 -6.87 -12.83
C PRO A 174 1.23 -6.87 -12.23
N VAL A 175 1.65 -8.00 -11.66
CA VAL A 175 2.96 -8.15 -11.03
C VAL A 175 3.98 -8.68 -12.04
N SER A 176 5.12 -8.00 -12.17
CA SER A 176 6.26 -8.43 -12.99
C SER A 176 7.58 -8.15 -12.28
N ALA A 177 8.66 -8.82 -12.67
CA ALA A 177 10.00 -8.51 -12.17
C ALA A 177 10.59 -7.24 -12.79
N LEU A 178 10.05 -6.78 -13.92
CA LEU A 178 10.38 -5.52 -14.54
C LEU A 178 9.12 -4.66 -14.63
N VAL A 179 9.04 -3.64 -13.77
CA VAL A 179 7.88 -2.75 -13.69
C VAL A 179 8.37 -1.31 -13.78
N LEU A 180 7.68 -0.52 -14.61
CA LEU A 180 7.82 0.93 -14.64
C LEU A 180 6.55 1.56 -14.06
N ASN A 181 6.73 2.58 -13.22
CA ASN A 181 5.65 3.40 -12.69
C ASN A 181 4.49 2.57 -12.07
N ASP A 182 4.85 1.62 -11.20
CA ASP A 182 3.92 0.69 -10.54
C ASP A 182 3.06 -0.17 -11.47
N ASN A 183 3.45 -0.26 -12.75
CA ASN A 183 2.68 -0.90 -13.80
C ASN A 183 1.29 -0.23 -13.98
N ALA A 184 1.24 1.07 -13.74
CA ALA A 184 0.05 1.87 -13.84
C ALA A 184 0.32 3.13 -14.68
N VAL A 185 -0.73 3.60 -15.35
CA VAL A 185 -0.77 4.91 -15.99
C VAL A 185 -1.74 5.80 -15.25
N ARG A 186 -1.39 7.07 -15.13
CA ARG A 186 -2.25 8.06 -14.48
C ARG A 186 -2.87 8.95 -15.53
N LEU A 187 -4.19 8.93 -15.58
CA LEU A 187 -4.99 9.78 -16.45
C LEU A 187 -5.45 11.00 -15.67
N LYS A 188 -4.99 12.18 -16.07
CA LYS A 188 -5.48 13.47 -15.57
C LYS A 188 -6.48 14.04 -16.56
N ILE A 189 -7.72 14.18 -16.09
CA ILE A 189 -8.84 14.74 -16.85
C ILE A 189 -9.07 16.17 -16.39
N ARG A 190 -9.10 17.12 -17.32
CA ARG A 190 -9.49 18.52 -17.07
C ARG A 190 -10.71 18.88 -17.91
N PRO A 191 -11.65 19.69 -17.39
CA PRO A 191 -12.77 20.16 -18.19
C PRO A 191 -12.27 21.01 -19.37
N GLY A 192 -13.01 20.98 -20.48
CA GLY A 192 -12.82 21.93 -21.57
C GLY A 192 -13.05 23.37 -21.11
N ALA A 193 -12.58 24.35 -21.89
CA ALA A 193 -12.63 25.75 -21.47
C ALA A 193 -14.07 26.29 -21.36
N LYS A 194 -15.04 25.68 -22.06
CA LYS A 194 -16.47 26.03 -22.02
C LYS A 194 -17.38 24.80 -21.96
N PRO A 195 -18.63 24.94 -21.47
CA PRO A 195 -19.64 23.88 -21.60
C PRO A 195 -19.82 23.43 -23.05
N GLY A 196 -19.77 22.12 -23.27
CA GLY A 196 -19.86 21.52 -24.61
C GLY A 196 -18.52 21.30 -25.31
N GLU A 197 -17.42 21.82 -24.79
CA GLU A 197 -16.07 21.51 -25.30
C GLU A 197 -15.55 20.18 -24.72
N PRO A 198 -14.77 19.39 -25.50
CA PRO A 198 -14.15 18.17 -25.01
C PRO A 198 -13.24 18.38 -23.79
N ALA A 199 -13.14 17.36 -22.94
CA ALA A 199 -12.19 17.35 -21.84
C ALA A 199 -10.75 17.19 -22.34
N GLU A 200 -9.80 17.82 -21.65
CA GLU A 200 -8.38 17.61 -21.89
C GLU A 200 -7.88 16.40 -21.09
N LEU A 201 -7.13 15.52 -21.76
CA LEU A 201 -6.58 14.31 -21.18
C LEU A 201 -5.05 14.39 -21.19
N ALA A 202 -4.43 14.07 -20.06
CA ALA A 202 -2.99 13.92 -19.95
C ALA A 202 -2.67 12.58 -19.28
N VAL A 203 -1.80 11.79 -19.90
CA VAL A 203 -1.35 10.49 -19.37
C VAL A 203 0.07 10.61 -18.85
N ASN A 204 0.33 10.02 -17.69
CA ASN A 204 1.65 9.92 -17.11
C ASN A 204 1.98 8.45 -16.73
N PRO A 205 3.09 7.88 -17.20
CA PRO A 205 4.03 8.46 -18.17
C PRO A 205 3.38 8.65 -19.54
N ALA A 206 3.88 9.59 -20.35
CA ALA A 206 3.42 9.72 -21.72
C ALA A 206 4.01 8.57 -22.56
N PHE A 207 3.14 7.77 -23.19
CA PHE A 207 3.56 6.69 -24.08
C PHE A 207 2.77 6.76 -25.39
N GLU A 208 3.43 6.44 -26.51
CA GLU A 208 2.77 6.39 -27.84
C GLU A 208 1.83 5.19 -27.99
N TYR A 209 1.94 4.17 -27.12
CA TYR A 209 1.21 2.91 -27.22
C TYR A 209 -0.24 2.95 -26.73
N PHE A 210 -0.60 3.96 -25.94
CA PHE A 210 -1.98 4.15 -25.48
C PHE A 210 -2.61 5.28 -26.29
N ALA A 211 -3.32 4.93 -27.35
CA ALA A 211 -4.20 5.86 -28.05
C ALA A 211 -5.43 6.12 -27.16
N ILE A 212 -5.70 7.39 -26.88
CA ILE A 212 -6.84 7.86 -26.09
C ILE A 212 -7.87 8.45 -27.04
#